data_AF-A0A2T9JNN1-F1
#
_entry.id   AF-A0A2T9JNN1-F1
#
_cell.length_a   1.000
_cell.length_b   1.000
_cell.length_c   1.000
_cell.angle_alpha   90.00
_cell.angle_beta   90.00
_cell.angle_gamma   90.00
#
_symmetry.space_group_name_H-M   'P 1'
#
loop_
_entity.id
_entity.type
_entity.pdbx_description
1 polymer ?
#
loop_
_entity_poly.entity_id
_entity_poly.type
_entity_poly.pdbx_seq_one_letter_code
_entity_poly.pdbx_strand_id
1 'polypeptide(L)'
;MMLLLLAQAAAVAPPTGEPVLTLAEVGLHRGRWPFTGYYPDRAVRGGVSAQTTALCRVAAAGALADCRIEAVEAADYGFDQATLKLLAGASTDAVTRGGAPTEGRQLRVSLSFKVTRSGATRVTAR
;
A
#
# COMPACT_ATOMS: atom_id res chain seq x y z
N MET A 1 16.78 -43.66 -17.99
CA MET A 1 15.70 -43.18 -17.09
C MET A 1 16.05 -41.79 -16.57
N MET A 2 15.60 -40.74 -17.25
CA MET A 2 15.66 -39.38 -16.72
C MET A 2 14.50 -38.57 -17.32
N LEU A 3 13.35 -38.59 -16.65
CA LEU A 3 12.30 -37.59 -16.87
C LEU A 3 12.56 -36.45 -15.89
N LEU A 4 13.17 -35.39 -16.38
CA LEU A 4 13.26 -34.10 -15.69
C LEU A 4 11.84 -33.51 -15.62
N LEU A 5 11.25 -33.56 -14.43
CA LEU A 5 10.06 -32.78 -14.10
C LEU A 5 10.46 -31.30 -14.04
N LEU A 6 10.21 -30.58 -15.15
CA LEU A 6 10.19 -29.14 -15.16
C LEU A 6 9.00 -28.68 -14.29
N ALA A 7 9.28 -28.30 -13.05
CA ALA A 7 8.34 -27.58 -12.21
C ALA A 7 8.11 -26.20 -12.81
N GLN A 8 7.04 -26.05 -13.59
CA GLN A 8 6.62 -24.77 -14.10
C GLN A 8 6.02 -23.96 -12.94
N ALA A 9 6.78 -22.99 -12.43
CA ALA A 9 6.23 -21.92 -11.62
C ALA A 9 5.33 -21.07 -12.51
N ALA A 10 4.03 -21.40 -12.55
CA ALA A 10 3.04 -20.55 -13.19
C ALA A 10 3.05 -19.21 -12.45
N ALA A 11 3.54 -18.16 -13.12
CA ALA A 11 3.28 -16.80 -12.68
C ALA A 11 1.77 -16.61 -12.70
N VAL A 12 1.16 -16.53 -11.51
CA VAL A 12 -0.26 -16.20 -11.36
C VAL A 12 -0.46 -14.81 -11.96
N ALA A 13 -0.89 -14.75 -13.21
CA ALA A 13 -1.35 -13.51 -13.82
C ALA A 13 -2.54 -13.01 -12.99
N PRO A 14 -2.60 -11.71 -12.64
CA PRO A 14 -3.75 -11.18 -11.91
C PRO A 14 -5.01 -11.45 -12.75
N PRO A 15 -6.10 -11.98 -12.15
CA PRO A 15 -7.30 -12.30 -12.89
C PRO A 15 -7.83 -11.05 -13.59
N THR A 16 -7.78 -11.04 -14.92
CA THR A 16 -8.36 -10.00 -15.76
C THR A 16 -9.87 -10.03 -15.60
N GLY A 17 -10.41 -9.15 -14.74
CA GLY A 17 -11.85 -8.99 -14.54
C GLY A 17 -12.28 -8.69 -13.10
N GLU A 18 -11.42 -8.92 -12.11
CA GLU A 18 -11.78 -8.60 -10.73
C GLU A 18 -11.59 -7.11 -10.42
N PRO A 19 -12.56 -6.47 -9.73
CA PRO A 19 -12.45 -5.06 -9.40
C PRO A 19 -11.25 -4.81 -8.49
N VAL A 20 -10.60 -3.66 -8.68
CA VAL A 20 -9.52 -3.19 -7.80
C VAL A 20 -10.10 -3.03 -6.40
N LEU A 21 -9.50 -3.71 -5.43
CA LEU A 21 -9.88 -3.60 -4.02
C LEU A 21 -9.65 -2.18 -3.51
N THR A 22 -10.46 -1.77 -2.56
CA THR A 22 -10.30 -0.54 -1.79
C THR A 22 -10.18 -0.85 -0.30
N LEU A 23 -9.68 0.13 0.47
CA LEU A 23 -9.63 0.02 1.94
C LEU A 23 -11.02 -0.06 2.60
N ALA A 24 -12.08 0.30 1.87
CA ALA A 24 -13.48 0.09 2.26
C ALA A 24 -13.93 -1.37 2.12
N GLU A 25 -13.19 -2.22 1.40
CA GLU A 25 -13.51 -3.64 1.18
C GLU A 25 -12.60 -4.60 1.93
N VAL A 26 -11.34 -4.24 2.20
CA VAL A 26 -10.37 -5.07 2.92
C VAL A 26 -9.67 -4.29 4.04
N GLY A 27 -9.38 -4.93 5.17
CA GLY A 27 -8.57 -4.33 6.22
C GLY A 27 -7.09 -4.27 5.83
N LEU A 28 -6.45 -3.16 6.20
CA LEU A 28 -5.01 -2.94 6.01
C LEU A 28 -4.31 -3.01 7.38
N HIS A 29 -3.41 -3.97 7.51
CA HIS A 29 -2.55 -4.17 8.66
C HIS A 29 -1.25 -3.40 8.47
N ARG A 30 -1.00 -2.48 9.40
CA ARG A 30 0.05 -1.46 9.26
C ARG A 30 1.30 -1.83 10.07
N GLY A 31 1.79 -3.06 9.93
CA GLY A 31 3.02 -3.55 10.56
C GLY A 31 3.27 -3.04 11.99
N ARG A 32 4.52 -2.71 12.32
CA ARG A 32 4.91 -2.03 13.57
C ARG A 32 5.23 -0.56 13.28
N TRP A 33 4.23 0.31 13.21
CA TRP A 33 4.45 1.76 13.03
C TRP A 33 4.75 2.51 14.33
N PRO A 34 5.71 3.44 14.28
CA PRO A 34 5.46 4.80 14.74
C PRO A 34 5.51 5.80 13.56
N PHE A 35 4.61 6.79 13.59
CA PHE A 35 4.31 7.72 12.49
C PHE A 35 5.44 8.69 12.10
N THR A 36 6.46 8.86 12.96
CA THR A 36 7.44 9.94 12.84
C THR A 36 8.52 9.69 11.80
N GLY A 37 8.84 8.43 11.47
CA GLY A 37 9.96 8.08 10.58
C GLY A 37 9.67 8.20 9.08
N TYR A 38 8.41 8.37 8.69
CA TYR A 38 8.01 8.33 7.28
C TYR A 38 7.40 9.64 6.78
N TYR A 39 7.19 10.63 7.65
CA TYR A 39 6.78 11.95 7.20
C TYR A 39 7.98 12.65 6.55
N PRO A 40 7.88 13.19 5.33
CA PRO A 40 9.01 13.83 4.69
C PRO A 40 9.48 15.08 5.45
N ASP A 41 10.78 15.18 5.75
CA ASP A 41 11.34 16.27 6.57
C ASP A 41 10.96 17.67 6.06
N ARG A 42 10.97 17.85 4.74
CA ARG A 42 10.61 19.14 4.12
C ARG A 42 9.14 19.48 4.29
N ALA A 43 8.27 18.48 4.30
CA ALA A 43 6.85 18.67 4.55
C ALA A 43 6.59 18.99 6.03
N VAL A 44 7.32 18.37 6.96
CA VAL A 44 7.27 18.74 8.39
C VAL A 44 7.68 20.20 8.58
N ARG A 45 8.83 20.60 8.03
CA ARG A 45 9.33 21.99 8.15
C ARG A 45 8.40 23.01 7.49
N GLY A 46 7.78 22.64 6.37
CA GLY A 46 6.83 23.50 5.65
C GLY A 46 5.40 23.48 6.20
N GLY A 47 5.07 22.63 7.18
CA GLY A 47 3.70 22.46 7.66
C GLY A 47 2.74 21.94 6.56
N VAL A 48 3.26 21.20 5.58
CA VAL A 48 2.52 20.76 4.40
C VAL A 48 1.90 19.40 4.65
N SER A 49 0.59 19.31 4.51
CA SER A 49 -0.18 18.06 4.52
C SER A 49 -0.51 17.63 3.08
N ALA A 50 -0.69 16.33 2.86
CA ALA A 50 -1.05 15.81 1.53
C ALA A 50 -1.80 14.49 1.60
N GLN A 51 -2.55 14.19 0.56
CA GLN A 51 -3.06 12.86 0.26
C GLN A 51 -2.20 12.20 -0.83
N THR A 52 -2.03 10.89 -0.73
CA THR A 52 -1.45 10.05 -1.80
C THR A 52 -2.30 8.83 -2.05
N THR A 53 -2.31 8.37 -3.29
CA THR A 53 -2.95 7.13 -3.70
C THR A 53 -1.91 6.23 -4.36
N ALA A 54 -1.83 4.98 -3.92
CA ALA A 54 -0.98 3.95 -4.48
C ALA A 54 -1.82 2.74 -4.91
N LEU A 55 -1.34 2.04 -5.92
CA LEU A 55 -1.91 0.78 -6.39
C LEU A 55 -0.88 -0.33 -6.18
N CYS A 56 -1.24 -1.30 -5.35
CA CYS A 56 -0.40 -2.43 -4.97
C CYS A 56 -1.01 -3.74 -5.46
N ARG A 57 -0.17 -4.77 -5.64
CA ARG A 57 -0.59 -6.16 -5.73
C ARG A 57 -0.61 -6.77 -4.34
N VAL A 58 -1.66 -7.51 -4.02
CA VAL A 58 -1.72 -8.35 -2.82
C VAL A 58 -1.01 -9.66 -3.14
N ALA A 59 0.12 -9.91 -2.49
CA ALA A 59 0.88 -11.15 -2.57
C ALA A 59 0.42 -12.18 -1.52
N ALA A 60 1.14 -13.30 -1.45
CA ALA A 60 0.89 -14.35 -0.46
C ALA A 60 0.84 -13.79 0.97
N ALA A 61 -0.01 -14.38 1.81
CA ALA A 61 -0.26 -13.96 3.19
C ALA A 61 -0.70 -12.48 3.34
N GLY A 62 -1.23 -11.87 2.28
CA GLY A 62 -1.74 -10.50 2.28
C GLY A 62 -0.67 -9.42 2.19
N ALA A 63 0.61 -9.77 1.99
CA ALA A 63 1.67 -8.77 1.86
C ALA A 63 1.44 -7.86 0.65
N LEU A 64 1.79 -6.58 0.75
CA LEU A 64 1.72 -5.67 -0.39
C LEU A 64 3.02 -5.69 -1.19
N ALA A 65 2.90 -5.96 -2.50
CA ALA A 65 4.00 -5.97 -3.46
C ALA A 65 3.66 -5.08 -4.66
N ASP A 66 4.66 -4.77 -5.48
CA ASP A 66 4.52 -4.02 -6.74
C ASP A 66 3.72 -2.69 -6.59
N CYS A 67 3.85 -2.04 -5.44
CA CYS A 67 3.18 -0.78 -5.16
C CYS A 67 3.72 0.33 -6.07
N ARG A 68 2.81 1.00 -6.77
CA ARG A 68 3.09 2.19 -7.60
C ARG A 68 2.20 3.35 -7.19
N ILE A 69 2.72 4.56 -7.30
CA ILE A 69 1.95 5.77 -7.01
C ILE A 69 1.03 6.09 -8.19
N GLU A 70 -0.27 6.26 -7.92
CA GLU A 70 -1.26 6.73 -8.89
C GLU A 70 -1.49 8.23 -8.78
N ALA A 71 -1.46 8.79 -7.56
CA ALA A 71 -1.70 10.21 -7.33
C ALA A 71 -1.00 10.74 -6.06
N VAL A 72 -0.60 12.01 -6.10
CA VAL A 72 -0.03 12.77 -4.97
C VAL A 72 -0.49 14.22 -5.07
N GLU A 73 -1.12 14.77 -4.03
CA GLU A 73 -1.63 16.15 -4.03
C GLU A 73 -0.51 17.21 -3.94
N ALA A 74 0.53 16.94 -3.14
CA ALA A 74 1.69 17.82 -2.97
C ALA A 74 2.92 17.13 -3.55
N ALA A 75 3.03 17.15 -4.88
CA ALA A 75 4.22 16.72 -5.58
C ALA A 75 5.44 17.51 -5.06
N ASP A 76 6.63 16.93 -5.20
CA ASP A 76 7.87 17.52 -4.72
C ASP A 76 7.97 17.71 -3.21
N TYR A 77 7.08 17.12 -2.39
CA TYR A 77 7.20 17.00 -0.94
C TYR A 77 7.58 15.60 -0.42
N GLY A 78 7.74 14.61 -1.30
CA GLY A 78 8.31 13.29 -0.98
C GLY A 78 7.33 12.31 -0.39
N PHE A 79 6.03 12.65 -0.48
CA PHE A 79 4.95 11.80 -0.02
C PHE A 79 4.85 10.52 -0.85
N ASP A 80 5.28 10.54 -2.10
CA ASP A 80 5.43 9.35 -2.95
C ASP A 80 6.36 8.31 -2.31
N GLN A 81 7.60 8.69 -2.01
CA GLN A 81 8.60 7.79 -1.42
C GLN A 81 8.22 7.36 -0.01
N ALA A 82 7.64 8.29 0.77
CA ALA A 82 7.08 7.98 2.07
C ALA A 82 6.01 6.89 1.97
N THR A 83 5.04 7.05 1.07
CA THR A 83 3.96 6.09 0.85
C THR A 83 4.50 4.72 0.44
N LEU A 84 5.45 4.64 -0.48
CA LEU A 84 6.04 3.36 -0.88
C LEU A 84 6.76 2.65 0.29
N LYS A 85 7.57 3.39 1.06
CA LYS A 85 8.25 2.86 2.25
C LYS A 85 7.26 2.37 3.31
N LEU A 86 6.14 3.06 3.44
CA LEU A 86 5.06 2.69 4.35
C LEU A 86 4.38 1.40 3.95
N LEU A 87 4.10 1.23 2.66
CA LEU A 87 3.39 0.07 2.13
C LEU A 87 4.28 -1.17 2.05
N ALA A 88 5.60 -1.02 1.96
CA ALA A 88 6.54 -2.13 1.95
C ALA A 88 6.49 -3.02 3.22
N GLY A 89 6.03 -2.47 4.36
CA GLY A 89 5.83 -3.20 5.61
C GLY A 89 4.38 -3.48 5.95
N ALA A 90 3.45 -3.21 5.02
CA ALA A 90 2.02 -3.39 5.23
C ALA A 90 1.51 -4.70 4.64
N SER A 91 0.44 -5.22 5.22
CA SER A 91 -0.30 -6.37 4.72
C SER A 91 -1.80 -6.12 4.80
N THR A 92 -2.59 -7.01 4.23
CA THR A 92 -4.06 -6.95 4.22
C THR A 92 -4.65 -8.19 4.87
N ASP A 93 -5.95 -8.15 5.15
CA ASP A 93 -6.69 -9.37 5.41
C ASP A 93 -6.60 -10.31 4.20
N ALA A 94 -6.63 -11.63 4.46
CA ALA A 94 -6.64 -12.67 3.43
C ALA A 94 -7.99 -12.76 2.68
N VAL A 95 -9.05 -12.22 3.29
CA VAL A 95 -10.40 -12.16 2.72
C VAL A 95 -10.94 -10.74 2.85
N THR A 96 -11.73 -10.32 1.86
CA THR A 96 -12.48 -9.07 1.94
C THR A 96 -13.58 -9.16 2.99
N ARG A 97 -14.14 -8.03 3.39
CA ARG A 97 -15.34 -7.97 4.23
C ARG A 97 -16.54 -8.72 3.63
N GLY A 98 -16.56 -8.90 2.31
CA GLY A 98 -17.56 -9.68 1.57
C GLY A 98 -17.22 -11.17 1.42
N GLY A 99 -16.10 -11.65 1.99
CA GLY A 99 -15.71 -13.06 1.97
C GLY A 99 -14.94 -13.52 0.73
N ALA A 100 -14.59 -12.62 -0.20
CA ALA A 100 -13.79 -12.95 -1.37
C ALA A 100 -12.29 -12.99 -1.02
N PRO A 101 -11.47 -13.85 -1.64
CA PRO A 101 -10.02 -13.84 -1.44
C PRO A 101 -9.41 -12.51 -1.92
N THR A 102 -8.33 -12.08 -1.26
CA THR A 102 -7.60 -10.85 -1.60
C THR A 102 -6.29 -11.10 -2.35
N GLU A 103 -5.68 -12.27 -2.17
CA GLU A 103 -4.42 -12.65 -2.83
C GLU A 103 -4.53 -12.61 -4.36
N GLY A 104 -3.49 -12.10 -5.02
CA GLY A 104 -3.42 -11.93 -6.47
C GLY A 104 -4.15 -10.69 -7.00
N ARG A 105 -4.97 -10.03 -6.18
CA ARG A 105 -5.74 -8.85 -6.58
C ARG A 105 -4.92 -7.57 -6.50
N GLN A 106 -5.40 -6.54 -7.18
CA GLN A 106 -4.87 -5.18 -7.00
C GLN A 106 -5.64 -4.47 -5.88
N LEU A 107 -4.93 -3.77 -5.01
CA LEU A 107 -5.47 -2.94 -3.94
C LEU A 107 -5.04 -1.49 -4.13
N ARG A 108 -6.04 -0.60 -4.18
CA ARG A 108 -5.83 0.85 -4.12
C ARG A 108 -5.79 1.30 -2.67
N VAL A 109 -4.68 1.92 -2.28
CA VAL A 109 -4.41 2.41 -0.94
C VAL A 109 -4.28 3.93 -0.96
N SER A 110 -5.20 4.61 -0.28
CA SER A 110 -5.16 6.05 -0.08
C SER A 110 -4.61 6.36 1.31
N LEU A 111 -3.56 7.18 1.39
CA LEU A 111 -2.95 7.64 2.64
C LEU A 111 -3.11 9.16 2.79
N SER A 112 -3.46 9.60 4.01
CA SER A 112 -3.54 11.00 4.39
C SER A 112 -2.42 11.35 5.36
N PHE A 113 -1.54 12.26 4.97
CA PHE A 113 -0.48 12.83 5.78
C PHE A 113 -0.96 14.16 6.35
N LYS A 114 -1.08 14.24 7.67
CA LYS A 114 -1.49 15.45 8.39
C LYS A 114 -0.40 15.91 9.33
N VAL A 115 -0.11 17.20 9.32
CA VAL A 115 0.74 17.87 10.30
C VAL A 115 -0.06 18.96 10.99
N THR A 116 0.03 19.04 12.31
CA THR A 116 -0.62 20.08 13.11
C THR A 116 0.29 21.31 13.23
N ARG A 117 -0.26 22.44 13.68
CA ARG A 117 0.55 23.64 14.00
C ARG A 117 1.65 23.39 15.04
N SER A 118 1.46 22.40 15.93
CA SER A 118 2.48 22.01 16.91
C SER A 118 3.59 21.12 16.33
N GLY A 119 3.56 20.83 15.02
CA GLY A 119 4.52 19.94 14.36
C GLY A 119 4.22 18.45 14.55
N ALA A 120 3.11 18.10 15.20
CA ALA A 120 2.72 16.69 15.36
C ALA A 120 2.25 16.13 14.02
N THR A 121 2.83 15.00 13.61
CA THR A 121 2.51 14.34 12.34
C THR A 121 1.64 13.11 12.55
N ARG A 122 0.76 12.84 11.58
CA ARG A 122 -0.12 11.68 11.55
C ARG A 122 -0.28 11.19 10.13
N VAL A 123 -0.29 9.86 9.95
CA VAL A 123 -0.59 9.22 8.67
C VAL A 123 -1.78 8.27 8.84
N THR A 124 -2.85 8.46 8.08
CA THR A 124 -4.04 7.60 8.15
C THR A 124 -4.33 6.95 6.80
N ALA A 125 -4.74 5.68 6.83
CA ALA A 125 -5.30 5.02 5.66
C ALA A 125 -6.76 5.49 5.50
N ARG A 126 -7.21 5.67 4.25
CA ARG A 126 -8.49 6.28 3.90
C ARG A 126 -9.32 5.38 3.02
#